data_AF-A0A1I1SKX2-F1
#
_entry.id   AF-A0A1I1SKX2-F1
#
_cell.length_a   1.000
_cell.length_b   1.000
_cell.length_c   1.000
_cell.angle_alpha   90.00
_cell.angle_beta   90.00
_cell.angle_gamma   90.00
#
_symmetry.space_group_name_H-M   'P 1'
#
loop_
_entity.id
_entity.type
_entity.pdbx_description
1 polymer ?
#
loop_
_entity_poly.entity_id
_entity_poly.type
_entity_poly.pdbx_seq_one_letter_code
_entity_poly.pdbx_strand_id
1 'polypeptide(L)'
;MAKNKSLSRLKKSLQIEPDKLDKFLDYYHSGKPLADTDMVMLERYRKAWSWYSLGRPFDSILAMLMKEYGLQERQCRYIIAEAVAIHGNINQVDRDGKKVASANFFRMVANMALMNGEWDAATRAWDKADHMDGLHEEETGGGWDPDAFSKPGKFVFINNVNVLQQHLKNQMEDDE
;
A
#
# COMPACT_ATOMS: atom_id res chain seq x y z
N MET A 1 16.68 -7.10 13.70
CA MET A 1 15.89 -7.43 14.91
C MET A 1 15.91 -6.36 16.04
N ALA A 2 16.59 -5.21 15.90
CA ALA A 2 16.65 -4.20 16.98
C ALA A 2 15.56 -3.11 16.96
N LYS A 3 14.90 -2.86 15.81
CA LYS A 3 13.89 -1.80 15.65
C LYS A 3 12.52 -2.07 16.28
N ASN A 4 12.19 -3.33 16.61
CA ASN A 4 10.82 -3.67 17.07
C ASN A 4 10.63 -3.46 18.58
N LYS A 5 11.71 -3.41 19.37
CA LYS A 5 11.64 -3.10 20.81
C LYS A 5 11.34 -1.63 21.08
N SER A 6 11.56 -0.72 20.13
CA SER A 6 11.26 0.70 20.30
C SER A 6 9.77 0.99 20.10
N LEU A 7 9.12 0.39 19.09
CA LEU A 7 7.69 0.60 18.81
C LEU A 7 6.78 0.13 19.95
N SER A 8 7.05 -1.02 20.56
CA SER A 8 6.26 -1.52 21.69
C SER A 8 6.45 -0.68 22.96
N ARG A 9 7.65 -0.12 23.18
CA ARG A 9 7.91 0.83 24.27
C ARG A 9 7.25 2.19 24.01
N LEU A 10 7.23 2.65 22.76
CA LEU A 10 6.57 3.89 22.36
C LEU A 10 5.05 3.79 22.53
N LYS A 11 4.43 2.70 22.07
CA LYS A 11 2.98 2.46 22.28
C LYS A 11 2.62 2.48 23.77
N LYS A 12 3.47 1.88 24.62
CA LYS A 12 3.29 1.87 26.08
C LYS A 12 3.47 3.26 26.72
N SER A 13 4.37 4.10 26.21
CA SER A 13 4.53 5.49 26.69
C SER A 13 3.41 6.41 26.20
N LEU A 14 2.80 6.12 25.05
CA LEU A 14 1.71 6.89 24.45
C LEU A 14 0.31 6.52 24.98
N GLN A 15 0.19 5.58 25.92
CA GLN A 15 -1.10 5.08 26.44
C GLN A 15 -2.10 4.68 25.34
N ILE A 16 -1.60 4.27 24.16
CA ILE A 16 -2.47 3.77 23.09
C ILE A 16 -3.00 2.44 23.57
N GLU A 17 -4.31 2.37 23.84
CA GLU A 17 -4.96 1.13 24.22
C GLU A 17 -4.69 0.08 23.14
N PRO A 18 -4.25 -1.13 23.53
CA PRO A 18 -3.96 -2.18 22.57
C PRO A 18 -5.25 -2.52 21.82
N ASP A 19 -5.24 -2.33 20.50
CA ASP A 19 -6.39 -2.67 19.68
C ASP A 19 -6.64 -4.18 19.75
N LYS A 20 -7.92 -4.59 19.68
CA LYS A 20 -8.34 -5.99 19.68
C LYS A 20 -7.60 -6.82 18.63
N LEU A 21 -7.16 -6.20 17.54
CA LEU A 21 -6.47 -6.83 16.42
C LEU A 21 -4.96 -7.01 16.64
N ASP A 22 -4.34 -6.23 17.52
CA ASP A 22 -2.90 -6.28 17.79
C ASP A 22 -2.46 -7.68 18.26
N LYS A 23 -3.33 -8.41 18.97
CA LYS A 23 -3.05 -9.79 19.42
C LYS A 23 -2.90 -10.78 18.27
N PHE A 24 -3.65 -10.60 17.17
CA PHE A 24 -3.56 -11.47 16.00
C PHE A 24 -2.32 -11.14 15.17
N LEU A 25 -1.95 -9.86 15.10
CA LEU A 25 -0.70 -9.42 14.48
C LEU A 25 0.51 -9.93 15.26
N ASP A 26 0.48 -9.83 16.59
CA ASP A 26 1.51 -10.39 17.46
C ASP A 26 1.64 -11.91 17.28
N TYR A 27 0.54 -12.65 17.10
CA TYR A 27 0.59 -14.07 16.77
C TYR A 27 1.35 -14.35 15.47
N TYR A 28 1.10 -13.57 14.41
CA TYR A 28 1.83 -13.73 13.14
C TYR A 28 3.30 -13.32 13.21
N HIS A 29 3.63 -12.24 13.93
CA HIS A 29 4.99 -11.69 13.96
C HIS A 29 5.90 -12.33 15.01
N SER A 30 5.35 -12.66 16.18
CA SER A 30 6.13 -13.12 17.34
C SER A 30 5.85 -14.58 17.71
N GLY A 31 4.84 -15.22 17.09
CA GLY A 31 4.46 -16.59 17.41
C GLY A 31 3.86 -16.77 18.80
N LYS A 32 3.42 -15.68 19.45
CA LYS A 32 2.82 -15.72 20.78
C LYS A 32 1.52 -16.52 20.73
N PRO A 33 1.32 -17.54 21.59
CA PRO A 33 0.13 -18.38 21.54
C PRO A 33 -1.15 -17.57 21.82
N LEU A 34 -2.19 -17.85 21.04
CA LEU A 34 -3.54 -17.30 21.21
C LEU A 34 -4.38 -18.24 22.09
N ALA A 35 -5.39 -17.70 22.76
CA ALA A 35 -6.41 -18.50 23.42
C ALA A 35 -7.26 -19.26 22.39
N ASP A 36 -7.85 -20.40 22.79
CA ASP A 36 -8.65 -21.24 21.88
C ASP A 36 -9.82 -20.48 21.25
N THR A 37 -10.47 -19.59 22.01
CA THR A 37 -11.54 -18.71 21.51
C THR A 37 -11.07 -17.76 20.42
N ASP A 38 -9.85 -17.24 20.56
CA ASP A 38 -9.24 -16.34 19.61
C ASP A 38 -8.74 -17.10 18.37
N MET A 39 -8.30 -18.36 18.53
CA MET A 39 -7.94 -19.23 17.41
C MET A 39 -9.14 -19.53 16.51
N VAL A 40 -10.32 -19.77 17.08
CA VAL A 40 -11.56 -19.95 16.30
C VAL A 40 -11.90 -18.68 15.52
N MET A 41 -11.72 -17.49 16.12
CA MET A 41 -11.93 -16.23 15.40
C MET A 41 -10.89 -16.02 14.30
N LEU A 42 -9.63 -16.37 14.56
CA LEU A 42 -8.56 -16.31 13.56
C LEU A 42 -8.86 -17.19 12.34
N GLU A 43 -9.43 -18.38 12.55
CA GLU A 43 -9.88 -19.25 11.47
C GLU A 43 -10.95 -18.57 10.61
N ARG A 44 -11.95 -17.94 11.24
CA ARG A 44 -13.00 -17.19 10.54
C ARG A 44 -12.44 -16.02 9.73
N TYR A 45 -11.47 -15.28 10.28
CA TYR A 45 -10.79 -14.21 9.54
C TYR A 45 -10.04 -14.75 8.33
N ARG A 46 -9.27 -15.84 8.48
CA ARG A 46 -8.54 -16.47 7.38
C ARG A 46 -9.47 -16.94 6.26
N LYS A 47 -10.62 -17.50 6.63
CA LYS A 47 -11.60 -18.00 5.66
C LYS A 47 -12.34 -16.88 4.95
N ALA A 48 -12.73 -15.83 5.67
CA ALA A 48 -13.28 -14.62 5.06
C ALA A 48 -12.28 -14.00 4.08
N TRP A 49 -11.00 -13.91 4.47
CA TRP A 49 -9.94 -13.38 3.61
C TRP A 49 -9.60 -14.29 2.42
N SER A 50 -9.68 -15.62 2.56
CA SER A 50 -9.46 -16.53 1.43
C SER A 50 -10.53 -16.36 0.35
N TRP A 51 -11.80 -16.20 0.75
CA TRP A 51 -12.86 -15.91 -0.21
C TRP A 51 -12.74 -14.52 -0.83
N TYR A 52 -12.27 -13.55 -0.05
CA TYR A 52 -12.02 -12.20 -0.53
C TYR A 52 -10.87 -12.18 -1.55
N SER A 53 -9.76 -12.90 -1.29
CA SER A 53 -8.60 -13.03 -2.18
C SER A 53 -8.89 -13.77 -3.48
N LEU A 54 -9.89 -14.64 -3.47
CA LEU A 54 -10.43 -15.26 -4.69
C LEU A 54 -11.34 -14.33 -5.51
N GLY A 55 -11.54 -13.08 -5.10
CA GLY A 55 -12.33 -12.09 -5.83
C GLY A 55 -13.84 -12.27 -5.71
N ARG A 56 -14.32 -13.02 -4.71
CA ARG A 56 -15.77 -13.18 -4.50
C ARG A 56 -16.39 -11.85 -4.04
N PRO A 57 -17.62 -11.53 -4.49
CA PRO A 57 -18.28 -10.30 -4.09
C PRO A 57 -18.63 -10.33 -2.60
N PHE A 58 -18.66 -9.16 -1.97
CA PHE A 58 -18.85 -9.01 -0.52
C PHE A 58 -20.13 -9.67 0.00
N ASP A 59 -21.25 -9.54 -0.73
CA ASP A 59 -22.53 -10.14 -0.36
C ASP A 59 -22.52 -11.67 -0.42
N SER A 60 -21.72 -12.25 -1.33
CA SER A 60 -21.53 -13.70 -1.39
C SER A 60 -20.73 -14.19 -0.18
N ILE A 61 -19.69 -13.47 0.23
CA ILE A 61 -18.88 -13.79 1.42
C ILE A 61 -19.74 -13.73 2.68
N LEU A 62 -20.57 -12.69 2.80
CA LEU A 62 -21.56 -12.57 3.87
C LEU A 62 -22.48 -13.79 3.95
N ALA A 63 -23.12 -14.17 2.84
CA ALA A 63 -24.02 -15.31 2.80
C ALA A 63 -23.32 -16.63 3.16
N MET A 64 -22.07 -16.81 2.72
CA MET A 64 -21.27 -17.99 3.06
C MET A 64 -20.92 -18.04 4.55
N LEU A 65 -20.47 -16.92 5.14
CA LEU A 65 -20.18 -16.83 6.57
C LEU A 65 -21.43 -17.09 7.44
N MET A 66 -22.56 -16.52 7.05
CA MET A 66 -23.84 -16.74 7.74
C MET A 66 -24.27 -18.21 7.69
N LYS A 67 -24.16 -18.84 6.51
CA LYS A 67 -24.54 -20.24 6.32
C LYS A 67 -23.64 -21.21 7.09
N GLU A 68 -22.33 -20.96 7.10
CA GLU A 68 -21.36 -21.90 7.66
C GLU A 68 -21.23 -21.78 9.18
N TYR A 69 -21.26 -20.57 9.72
CA TYR A 69 -21.05 -20.31 11.14
C TYR A 69 -22.32 -19.92 11.91
N GLY A 70 -23.47 -19.78 11.23
CA GLY A 70 -24.74 -19.41 11.86
C GLY A 70 -24.74 -18.01 12.49
N LEU A 71 -23.90 -17.11 11.97
CA LEU A 71 -23.69 -15.79 12.53
C LEU A 71 -24.70 -14.77 11.99
N GLN A 72 -24.95 -13.72 12.76
CA GLN A 72 -25.76 -12.60 12.30
C GLN A 72 -25.00 -11.78 11.25
N GLU A 73 -25.70 -11.23 10.27
CA GLU A 73 -25.12 -10.44 9.18
C GLU A 73 -24.17 -9.34 9.68
N ARG A 74 -24.57 -8.60 10.72
CA ARG A 74 -23.74 -7.54 11.34
C ARG A 74 -22.39 -8.07 11.81
N GLN A 75 -22.36 -9.25 12.42
CA GLN A 75 -21.13 -9.88 12.89
C GLN A 75 -20.26 -10.32 11.71
N CYS A 76 -20.86 -10.88 10.67
CA CYS A 76 -20.14 -11.24 9.45
C CYS A 76 -19.50 -10.02 8.78
N ARG A 77 -20.18 -8.86 8.74
CA ARG A 77 -19.61 -7.61 8.22
C ARG A 77 -18.36 -7.19 9.00
N TYR A 78 -18.40 -7.26 10.33
CA TYR A 78 -17.22 -6.99 11.15
C TYR A 78 -16.09 -7.99 10.90
N ILE A 79 -16.41 -9.29 10.77
CA ILE A 79 -15.39 -10.32 10.48
C ILE A 79 -14.68 -10.04 9.16
N ILE A 80 -15.41 -9.67 8.11
CA ILE A 80 -14.79 -9.35 6.82
C ILE A 80 -13.92 -8.10 6.93
N ALA A 81 -14.40 -7.04 7.59
CA ALA A 81 -13.64 -5.80 7.77
C ALA A 81 -12.36 -6.03 8.59
N GLU A 82 -12.45 -6.75 9.71
CA GLU A 82 -11.31 -7.11 10.57
C GLU A 82 -10.33 -8.04 9.82
N ALA A 83 -10.83 -8.97 9.01
CA ALA A 83 -9.98 -9.84 8.18
C ALA A 83 -9.17 -9.04 7.15
N VAL A 84 -9.79 -8.05 6.50
CA VAL A 84 -9.09 -7.13 5.58
C VAL A 84 -8.07 -6.28 6.32
N ALA A 85 -8.35 -5.85 7.55
CA ALA A 85 -7.40 -5.08 8.35
C ALA A 85 -6.17 -5.91 8.76
N ILE A 86 -6.35 -7.18 9.14
CA ILE A 86 -5.25 -8.07 9.54
C ILE A 86 -4.39 -8.50 8.35
N HIS A 87 -5.04 -8.89 7.25
CA HIS A 87 -4.36 -9.53 6.12
C HIS A 87 -4.06 -8.60 4.95
N GLY A 88 -4.54 -7.36 5.01
CA GLY A 88 -4.40 -6.37 3.96
C GLY A 88 -5.52 -6.42 2.94
N ASN A 89 -5.71 -5.29 2.28
CA ASN A 89 -6.69 -5.13 1.22
C ASN A 89 -6.08 -5.55 -0.13
N ILE A 90 -6.69 -6.52 -0.81
CA ILE A 90 -6.26 -6.95 -2.15
C ILE A 90 -6.40 -5.80 -3.15
N ASN A 91 -7.32 -4.87 -2.93
CA ASN A 91 -7.43 -3.69 -3.77
C ASN A 91 -6.30 -2.67 -3.50
N GLN A 92 -5.59 -2.78 -2.38
CA GLN A 92 -4.33 -2.08 -2.10
C GLN A 92 -3.11 -2.88 -2.59
N VAL A 93 -3.27 -3.86 -3.49
CA VAL A 93 -2.12 -4.27 -4.31
C VAL A 93 -1.54 -3.00 -4.93
N ASP A 94 -0.25 -2.82 -4.69
CA ASP A 94 0.55 -1.70 -5.13
C ASP A 94 0.15 -1.31 -6.55
N ARG A 95 -0.09 0.00 -6.78
CA ARG A 95 -0.47 0.49 -8.12
C ARG A 95 0.54 -0.02 -9.14
N ASP A 96 1.79 -0.12 -8.73
CA ASP A 96 2.90 -0.62 -9.52
C ASP A 96 2.78 -2.14 -9.79
N GLY A 97 2.36 -2.93 -8.80
CA GLY A 97 2.06 -4.35 -8.98
C GLY A 97 0.92 -4.60 -9.97
N LYS A 98 -0.13 -3.78 -9.94
CA LYS A 98 -1.24 -3.87 -10.92
C LYS A 98 -0.79 -3.44 -12.31
N LYS A 99 0.00 -2.36 -12.43
CA LYS A 99 0.59 -1.92 -13.69
C LYS A 99 1.41 -3.05 -14.33
N VAL A 100 2.33 -3.65 -13.58
CA VAL A 100 3.19 -4.75 -14.05
C VAL A 100 2.37 -5.97 -14.46
N ALA A 101 1.36 -6.35 -13.67
CA ALA A 101 0.49 -7.48 -14.01
C ALA A 101 -0.32 -7.22 -15.29
N SER A 102 -0.86 -6.02 -15.46
CA SER A 102 -1.59 -5.61 -16.66
C SER A 102 -0.69 -5.52 -17.90
N ALA A 103 0.53 -4.99 -17.77
CA ALA A 103 1.49 -4.92 -18.87
C ALA A 103 1.87 -6.32 -19.36
N ASN A 104 2.15 -7.26 -18.43
CA ASN A 104 2.44 -8.64 -18.78
C ASN A 104 1.27 -9.37 -19.43
N PHE A 105 0.04 -9.09 -19.00
CA PHE A 105 -1.16 -9.62 -19.65
C PHE A 105 -1.27 -9.14 -21.10
N PHE A 106 -1.08 -7.84 -21.36
CA PHE A 106 -1.12 -7.29 -22.72
C PHE A 106 0.00 -7.84 -23.62
N ARG A 107 1.20 -8.07 -23.07
CA ARG A 107 2.29 -8.77 -23.79
C ARG A 107 1.92 -10.19 -24.18
N MET A 108 1.26 -10.93 -23.29
CA MET A 108 0.78 -12.28 -23.59
C MET A 108 -0.26 -12.26 -24.72
N VAL A 109 -1.23 -11.35 -24.65
CA VAL A 109 -2.25 -11.17 -25.70
C VAL A 109 -1.62 -10.78 -27.02
N ALA A 110 -0.62 -9.90 -27.01
CA ALA A 110 0.11 -9.51 -28.21
C ALA A 110 0.83 -10.70 -28.85
N ASN A 111 1.49 -11.54 -28.05
CA ASN A 111 2.14 -12.76 -28.54
C ASN A 111 1.14 -13.77 -29.12
N MET A 112 -0.04 -13.92 -28.52
CA MET A 112 -1.11 -14.74 -29.07
C MET A 112 -1.64 -14.18 -30.40
N ALA A 113 -1.82 -12.87 -30.51
CA ALA A 113 -2.25 -12.21 -31.74
C ALA A 113 -1.20 -12.35 -32.86
N LEU A 114 0.10 -12.26 -32.54
CA LEU A 114 1.19 -12.55 -33.48
C LEU A 114 1.13 -13.99 -33.99
N MET A 115 0.89 -14.96 -33.11
CA MET A 115 0.74 -16.37 -33.49
C MET A 115 -0.45 -16.61 -34.43
N ASN A 116 -1.53 -15.84 -34.28
CA ASN A 116 -2.72 -15.92 -35.13
C ASN A 116 -2.63 -15.08 -36.41
N GLY A 117 -1.51 -14.37 -36.64
CA GLY A 117 -1.32 -13.50 -37.81
C GLY A 117 -2.10 -12.18 -37.75
N GLU A 118 -2.61 -11.79 -36.57
CA GLU A 118 -3.35 -10.56 -36.33
C GLU A 118 -2.41 -9.43 -35.90
N TRP A 119 -1.65 -8.90 -36.85
CA TRP A 119 -0.60 -7.89 -36.62
C TRP A 119 -1.12 -6.57 -36.05
N ASP A 120 -2.31 -6.13 -36.47
CA ASP A 120 -2.94 -4.91 -35.97
C ASP A 120 -3.35 -5.03 -34.50
N ALA A 121 -3.86 -6.20 -34.11
CA ALA A 121 -4.25 -6.48 -32.72
C ALA A 121 -3.00 -6.61 -31.83
N ALA A 122 -1.94 -7.24 -32.33
CA ALA A 122 -0.66 -7.35 -31.65
C ALA A 122 -0.04 -5.99 -31.38
N THR A 123 0.00 -5.10 -32.37
CA THR A 123 0.59 -3.75 -32.24
C THR A 123 -0.16 -2.92 -31.19
N ARG A 124 -1.50 -2.95 -31.20
CA ARG A 124 -2.32 -2.24 -30.20
C ARG A 124 -2.18 -2.81 -28.79
N ALA A 125 -1.93 -4.10 -28.66
CA ALA A 125 -1.71 -4.75 -27.36
C ALA A 125 -0.31 -4.39 -26.82
N TRP A 126 0.71 -4.34 -27.67
CA TRP A 126 2.05 -3.87 -27.30
C TRP A 126 2.07 -2.41 -26.86
N ASP A 127 1.44 -1.52 -27.63
CA ASP A 127 1.35 -0.09 -27.30
C ASP A 127 0.70 0.15 -25.92
N LYS A 128 -0.34 -0.63 -25.60
CA LYS A 128 -0.97 -0.59 -24.26
C LYS A 128 -0.07 -1.12 -23.15
N ALA A 129 0.77 -2.11 -23.42
CA ALA A 129 1.72 -2.61 -22.44
C ALA A 129 2.82 -1.58 -22.15
N ASP A 130 3.35 -0.95 -23.19
CA ASP A 130 4.44 0.02 -23.10
C ASP A 130 3.99 1.34 -22.42
N HIS A 131 2.75 1.76 -22.67
CA HIS A 131 2.14 2.88 -21.95
C HIS A 131 1.95 2.58 -20.45
N MET A 132 1.58 1.35 -20.09
CA MET A 132 1.42 0.94 -18.68
C MET A 132 2.75 0.83 -17.93
N ASP A 133 3.82 0.47 -18.64
CA ASP A 133 5.19 0.43 -18.10
C ASP A 133 5.85 1.81 -18.00
N GLY A 134 5.19 2.87 -18.50
CA GLY A 134 5.68 4.24 -18.40
C GLY A 134 6.77 4.60 -19.40
N LEU A 135 6.94 3.82 -20.49
CA LEU A 135 7.95 4.08 -21.52
C LEU A 135 7.77 5.46 -22.21
N HIS A 136 6.54 5.97 -22.18
CA HIS A 136 6.16 7.26 -22.78
C HIS A 136 5.99 8.38 -21.76
N GLU A 137 6.18 8.12 -20.47
CA GLU A 137 6.19 9.18 -19.44
C GLU A 137 7.60 9.82 -19.43
N GLU A 138 7.67 11.16 -19.52
CA GLU A 138 8.93 11.88 -19.36
C GLU A 138 9.48 11.58 -17.95
N GLU A 139 10.69 11.02 -17.86
CA GLU A 139 11.38 10.75 -16.60
C GLU A 139 11.46 12.04 -15.77
N THR A 140 10.52 12.23 -14.84
CA THR A 140 10.30 13.51 -14.14
C THR A 140 11.37 13.81 -13.08
N GLY A 141 12.53 13.16 -13.14
CA GLY A 141 13.59 13.29 -12.13
C GLY A 141 14.99 12.82 -12.53
N GLY A 142 15.25 12.50 -13.81
CA GLY A 142 16.58 12.06 -14.27
C GLY A 142 17.44 13.15 -14.93
N GLY A 143 16.82 14.23 -15.39
CA GLY A 143 17.50 15.33 -16.06
C GLY A 143 17.86 16.43 -15.08
N TRP A 144 19.15 16.81 -15.04
CA TRP A 144 19.59 18.03 -14.37
C TRP A 144 18.89 19.22 -15.04
N ASP A 145 18.09 19.98 -14.29
CA ASP A 145 17.43 21.19 -14.78
C ASP A 145 18.50 22.24 -15.16
N PRO A 146 18.73 22.54 -16.46
CA PRO A 146 19.75 23.50 -16.88
C PRO A 146 19.46 24.91 -16.36
N ASP A 147 18.19 25.21 -16.09
CA ASP A 147 17.74 26.51 -15.58
C ASP A 147 17.94 26.70 -14.08
N ALA A 148 18.31 25.63 -13.36
CA ALA A 148 18.76 25.76 -11.97
C ALA A 148 20.14 26.44 -11.87
N PHE A 149 20.99 26.32 -12.90
CA PHE A 149 22.32 26.92 -12.93
C PHE A 149 22.36 28.35 -13.51
N SER A 150 21.31 28.76 -14.22
CA SER A 150 21.23 30.07 -14.88
C SER A 150 20.75 31.19 -13.95
N LYS A 151 20.20 30.86 -12.77
CA LYS A 151 19.69 31.86 -11.82
C LYS A 151 20.83 32.49 -11.02
N PRO A 152 21.06 33.82 -11.13
CA PRO A 152 22.08 34.49 -10.33
C PRO A 152 21.69 34.43 -8.85
N GLY A 153 22.59 33.87 -8.02
CA GLY A 153 22.41 33.82 -6.58
C GLY A 153 22.25 35.23 -6.01
N LYS A 154 21.12 35.50 -5.35
CA LYS A 154 20.88 36.79 -4.70
C LYS A 154 21.63 36.82 -3.37
N PHE A 155 22.87 37.32 -3.38
CA PHE A 155 23.62 37.55 -2.15
C PHE A 155 23.13 38.83 -1.47
N VAL A 156 22.51 38.69 -0.30
CA VAL A 156 22.13 39.84 0.54
C VAL A 156 23.22 40.04 1.58
N PHE A 157 24.02 41.09 1.44
CA PHE A 157 25.00 41.48 2.45
C PHE A 157 24.31 42.26 3.56
N ILE A 158 24.23 41.67 4.76
CA ILE A 158 23.63 42.28 5.94
C ILE A 158 24.77 42.75 6.86
N ASN A 159 24.93 44.07 7.01
CA ASN A 159 25.99 44.66 7.87
C ASN A 159 25.61 44.73 9.36
N ASN A 160 24.51 44.10 9.78
CA ASN A 160 24.04 44.13 11.17
C ASN A 160 23.78 42.71 11.69
N VAL A 161 24.56 42.31 12.69
CA VAL A 161 24.60 40.93 13.24
C VAL A 161 23.24 40.50 13.80
N ASN A 162 22.44 41.45 14.32
CA ASN A 162 21.12 41.15 14.89
C ASN A 162 20.08 40.78 13.82
N VAL A 163 20.20 41.33 12.61
CA VAL A 163 19.29 41.02 11.49
C VAL A 163 19.64 39.67 10.87
N LEU A 164 20.93 39.28 10.91
CA LEU A 164 21.40 37.95 10.51
C LEU A 164 20.79 36.85 11.38
N GLN A 165 20.77 37.04 12.71
CA GLN A 165 20.20 36.06 13.64
C GLN A 165 18.69 35.88 13.45
N GLN A 166 17.96 36.95 13.13
CA GLN A 166 16.52 36.85 12.82
C GLN A 166 16.26 36.10 11.52
N HIS A 167 17.06 36.33 10.47
CA HIS A 167 16.91 35.60 9.21
C HIS A 167 17.26 34.11 9.33
N LEU A 168 18.31 33.77 10.08
CA LEU A 168 18.66 32.38 10.39
C LEU A 168 17.54 31.69 11.17
N LYS A 169 16.93 32.37 12.14
CA LYS A 169 15.84 31.79 12.92
C LYS A 169 14.60 31.52 12.07
N ASN A 170 14.23 32.45 11.19
CA ASN A 170 13.07 32.26 10.31
C ASN A 170 13.32 31.14 9.27
N GLN A 171 14.55 31.00 8.75
CA GLN A 171 14.89 29.90 7.84
C GLN A 171 14.85 28.53 8.53
N MET A 172 15.12 28.46 9.83
CA MET A 172 15.01 27.22 10.60
C MET A 172 13.56 26.88 11.00
N GLU A 173 12.67 27.86 11.11
CA GLU A 173 11.24 27.65 11.38
C GLU A 173 10.44 27.27 10.12
N ASP A 174 10.91 27.63 8.92
CA ASP A 174 10.28 27.26 7.64
C ASP A 174 10.66 25.83 7.17
N ASP A 175 11.69 25.21 7.77
CA ASP A 175 12.20 23.86 7.45
C ASP A 175 11.69 22.75 8.42
N GLU A 176 10.82 23.07 9.39
CA GLU A 176 10.07 22.10 10.24
C GLU A 176 8.62 21.88 9.73
#